data_AF-A0A5C8Z8X6-F1
#
_entry.id   AF-A0A5C8Z8X6-F1
#
_cell.length_a   1.000
_cell.length_b   1.000
_cell.length_c   1.000
_cell.angle_alpha   90.00
_cell.angle_beta   90.00
_cell.angle_gamma   90.00
#
_symmetry.space_group_name_H-M   'P 1'
#
loop_
_entity.id
_entity.type
_entity.pdbx_description
1 polymer ?
#
loop_
_entity_poly.entity_id
_entity_poly.type
_entity_poly.pdbx_seq_one_letter_code
_entity_poly.pdbx_strand_id
1 'polypeptide(L)' 'MPFNNLSEFIFMDGHGVYVWLAYGISALVIVMNLLALRLSKKKLVQQYQRQLRRERG' A
#
# COMPACT_ATOMS: atom_id res chain seq x y z
N MET A 1 -2.36 15.76 34.20
CA MET A 1 -1.35 14.76 33.80
C MET A 1 -1.45 14.64 32.30
N PRO A 2 -0.36 14.78 31.53
CA PRO A 2 -0.45 14.79 30.07
C PRO A 2 -0.62 13.36 29.58
N PHE A 3 -1.78 13.06 28.99
CA PHE A 3 -2.09 11.83 28.24
C PHE A 3 -1.97 10.52 29.05
N ASN A 4 -2.96 10.23 29.89
CA ASN A 4 -2.95 9.02 30.72
C ASN A 4 -3.34 7.74 29.96
N ASN A 5 -3.82 7.81 28.70
CA ASN A 5 -4.33 6.63 27.99
C ASN A 5 -4.10 6.67 26.47
N LEU A 6 -3.74 5.51 25.89
CA LEU A 6 -3.68 5.25 24.44
C LEU A 6 -5.01 5.58 23.73
N SER A 7 -6.14 5.37 24.40
CA SER A 7 -7.46 5.72 23.87
C SER A 7 -7.62 7.23 23.65
N GLU A 8 -7.04 8.07 24.50
CA GLU A 8 -7.11 9.54 24.38
C GLU A 8 -6.28 10.03 23.19
N PHE A 9 -5.18 9.35 22.88
CA PHE A 9 -4.36 9.58 21.70
C PHE A 9 -5.02 9.12 20.40
N ILE A 10 -5.78 8.01 20.43
CA ILE A 10 -6.50 7.49 19.26
C ILE A 10 -7.80 8.23 19.02
N PHE A 11 -8.52 8.64 20.06
CA PHE A 11 -9.78 9.34 19.93
C PHE A 11 -9.61 10.86 19.83
N MET A 12 -8.50 11.45 20.30
CA MET A 12 -8.21 12.91 20.24
C MET A 12 -9.51 13.73 20.41
N ASP A 13 -10.21 13.49 21.52
CA ASP A 13 -11.45 14.19 21.89
C ASP A 13 -12.57 14.14 20.81
N GLY A 14 -12.66 13.04 20.06
CA GLY A 14 -13.67 12.79 19.02
C GLY A 14 -13.19 12.99 17.57
N HIS A 15 -12.02 13.59 17.36
CA HIS A 15 -11.49 13.84 16.01
C HIS A 15 -10.56 12.76 15.46
N GLY A 16 -10.09 11.85 16.30
CA GLY A 16 -9.10 10.85 15.90
C GLY A 16 -9.58 9.91 14.79
N VAL A 17 -10.89 9.63 14.69
CA VAL A 17 -11.48 8.82 13.62
C VAL A 17 -11.18 9.41 12.23
N TYR A 18 -11.26 10.73 12.07
CA TYR A 18 -11.00 11.40 10.79
C TYR A 18 -9.52 11.29 10.39
N VAL A 19 -8.62 11.44 11.37
CA VAL A 19 -7.18 11.34 11.17
C VAL A 19 -6.83 9.92 10.73
N TRP A 20 -7.25 8.92 11.49
CA TRP A 20 -6.99 7.51 11.17
C TRP A 20 -7.61 7.07 9.85
N LEU A 21 -8.79 7.57 9.46
CA LEU A 21 -9.36 7.32 8.14
C LEU A 21 -8.52 7.94 7.01
N ALA A 22 -8.05 9.18 7.16
CA ALA A 22 -7.18 9.81 6.17
C ALA A 22 -5.85 9.06 6.00
N TYR A 23 -5.23 8.64 7.12
CA TYR A 23 -4.03 7.80 7.11
C TYR A 23 -4.30 6.41 6.52
N GLY A 24 -5.45 5.79 6.85
CA GLY A 24 -5.86 4.50 6.33
C GLY A 24 -6.07 4.51 4.82
N ILE A 25 -6.77 5.53 4.29
CA ILE A 25 -6.96 5.72 2.84
C ILE A 25 -5.62 5.96 2.16
N SER A 26 -4.77 6.81 2.74
CA SER A 26 -3.43 7.08 2.18
C SER A 26 -2.57 5.80 2.12
N ALA A 27 -2.54 5.03 3.22
CA ALA A 27 -1.84 3.75 3.26
C ALA A 27 -2.41 2.76 2.23
N LEU A 28 -3.73 2.70 2.08
CA LEU A 28 -4.39 1.85 1.09
C LEU A 28 -3.95 2.21 -0.33
N VAL A 29 -3.95 3.49 -0.69
CA VAL A 29 -3.51 3.96 -2.01
C VAL A 29 -2.05 3.59 -2.27
N ILE A 30 -1.17 3.75 -1.27
CA ILE A 30 0.25 3.36 -1.36
C ILE A 30 0.38 1.85 -1.62
N VAL A 31 -0.34 1.02 -0.84
CA VAL A 31 -0.33 -0.44 -0.99
C VAL A 31 -0.84 -0.85 -2.38
N MET A 32 -1.94 -0.25 -2.84
CA MET A 32 -2.47 -0.51 -4.18
C MET A 32 -1.44 -0.17 -5.27
N ASN A 33 -0.74 0.96 -5.15
CA ASN A 33 0.29 1.36 -6.10
C ASN A 33 1.48 0.38 -6.11
N LEU A 34 1.94 -0.06 -4.93
CA LEU A 34 2.97 -1.08 -4.77
C LEU A 34 2.57 -2.42 -5.42
N LEU A 35 1.33 -2.86 -5.20
CA LEU A 35 0.80 -4.08 -5.81
C LEU A 35 0.72 -3.96 -7.33
N ALA A 36 0.21 -2.83 -7.84
CA ALA A 36 0.15 -2.55 -9.27
C ALA A 36 1.55 -2.58 -9.91
N LEU A 37 2.53 -1.95 -9.27
CA LEU A 37 3.92 -1.96 -9.72
C LEU A 37 4.50 -3.39 -9.73
N ARG A 38 4.27 -4.17 -8.68
CA ARG A 38 4.73 -5.58 -8.58
C ARG A 38 4.12 -6.46 -9.68
N LEU A 39 2.83 -6.30 -9.96
CA LEU A 39 2.11 -7.04 -11.00
C LEU A 39 2.61 -6.66 -12.39
N SER A 40 2.80 -5.37 -12.66
CA SER A 40 3.34 -4.89 -13.94
C SER A 40 4.75 -5.40 -14.20
N LYS A 41 5.62 -5.42 -13.19
CA LYS A 41 6.96 -6.01 -13.30
C LYS A 41 6.92 -7.50 -13.63
N LYS A 42 6.04 -8.27 -12.97
CA LYS A 42 5.86 -9.70 -13.28
C LYS A 42 5.41 -9.93 -14.73
N LYS A 43 4.48 -9.13 -15.23
CA LYS A 43 4.02 -9.22 -16.63
C LYS A 43 5.14 -8.95 -17.63
N LEU A 44 5.96 -7.93 -17.37
CA LEU A 44 7.09 -7.58 -18.23
C LEU A 44 8.12 -8.71 -18.28
N VAL A 45 8.52 -9.25 -17.12
CA VAL A 45 9.46 -10.38 -17.03
C VAL A 45 8.93 -11.62 -17.75
N GLN A 46 7.64 -11.93 -17.60
CA GLN A 46 7.02 -13.06 -18.32
C GLN A 46 7.00 -12.87 -19.84
N GLN A 47 6.82 -11.64 -20.33
CA GLN A 47 6.87 -11.35 -21.76
C GLN A 47 8.28 -11.52 -22.33
N TYR A 48 9.30 -10.99 -21.65
CA TYR A 48 10.70 -11.18 -22.04
C TYR A 48 11.10 -12.67 -22.07
N GLN A 49 10.70 -13.45 -21.07
CA GLN A 49 10.96 -14.90 -21.04
C GLN A 49 10.31 -15.66 -22.20
N ARG A 50 9.16 -15.20 -22.70
CA ARG A 50 8.47 -15.83 -23.84
C ARG A 50 9.17 -15.53 -25.17
N GLN A 51 9.77 -14.34 -25.34
CA GLN A 51 10.52 -13.99 -26.55
C GLN A 51 11.84 -14.77 -26.65
N LEU A 52 12.59 -14.87 -25.55
CA LEU A 52 13.85 -15.62 -25.51
C LEU A 52 13.71 -17.11 -25.85
N ARG A 53 12.54 -17.72 -25.60
CA ARG A 53 12.28 -19.11 -26.00
C ARG A 53 12.02 -19.28 -27.49
N ARG A 54 11.60 -18.23 -28.19
CA ARG A 54 11.38 -18.24 -29.63
C ARG A 54 12.66 -17.98 -30.42
N GLU A 55 13.62 -17.26 -29.84
CA GLU A 55 14.90 -16.97 -30.49
C GLU A 55 15.94 -18.10 -30.29
N ARG A 56 15.74 -18.98 -29.30
CA ARG A 56 16.64 -20.13 -29.03
C ARG A 56 16.15 -21.48 -29.59
N GLY A 57 14.98 -21.53 -30.22
CA GLY A 57 14.47 -22.71 -30.91
C GLY A 57 14.52 -22.49 -32.41
#